data_AF-A0A416EIR2-F1
#
_entry.id   AF-A0A416EIR2-F1
#
_cell.length_a   1.000
_cell.length_b   1.000
_cell.length_c   1.000
_cell.angle_alpha   90.00
_cell.angle_beta   90.00
_cell.angle_gamma   90.00
#
_symmetry.space_group_name_H-M   'P 1'
#
loop_
_entity.id
_entity.type
_entity.pdbx_description
1 polymer ?
#
loop_
_entity_poly.entity_id
_entity_poly.type
_entity_poly.pdbx_seq_one_letter_code
_entity_poly.pdbx_strand_id
1 'polypeptide(L)' 'MNSITAEVLKQTLFDKGLESIQDFLGYEIDPKENKDVIDRRMDEALDQISEAEFDEFCRKYGVYEEEWKEIWM' A
#
# COMPACT_ATOMS: atom_id res chain seq x y z
N MET A 1 -7.86 -17.95 3.94
CA MET A 1 -7.50 -16.81 3.08
C MET A 1 -7.25 -15.67 4.03
N ASN A 2 -5.99 -15.32 4.27
CA ASN A 2 -5.67 -14.08 4.97
C ASN A 2 -6.16 -12.97 4.06
N SER A 3 -7.32 -12.39 4.38
CA SER A 3 -7.85 -11.26 3.64
C SER A 3 -6.83 -10.15 3.74
N ILE A 4 -6.11 -9.87 2.66
CA ILE A 4 -5.24 -8.70 2.60
C ILE A 4 -6.14 -7.49 2.73
N THR A 5 -6.02 -6.81 3.85
CA THR A 5 -6.82 -5.61 4.12
C THR A 5 -6.10 -4.39 3.56
N ALA A 6 -6.88 -3.35 3.27
CA ALA A 6 -6.39 -2.01 2.99
C ALA A 6 -5.27 -1.58 3.94
N GLU A 7 -5.38 -1.90 5.23
CA GLU A 7 -4.37 -1.62 6.24
C GLU A 7 -3.00 -2.25 5.95
N VAL A 8 -2.95 -3.49 5.43
CA VAL A 8 -1.68 -4.15 5.10
C VAL A 8 -0.99 -3.42 3.94
N LEU A 9 -1.75 -3.11 2.87
CA LEU A 9 -1.22 -2.34 1.75
C LEU A 9 -0.72 -0.96 2.21
N LYS A 10 -1.50 -0.24 3.03
CA LYS A 10 -1.08 1.05 3.61
C LYS A 10 0.21 0.90 4.40
N GLN A 11 0.33 -0.08 5.30
CA GLN A 11 1.55 -0.32 6.06
C GLN A 11 2.75 -0.62 5.14
N THR A 12 2.58 -1.45 4.11
CA THR A 12 3.65 -1.74 3.15
C THR A 12 4.09 -0.48 2.38
N LEU A 13 3.16 0.38 1.99
CA LEU A 13 3.47 1.65 1.33
C LEU A 13 4.23 2.60 2.27
N PHE A 14 3.84 2.67 3.55
CA PHE A 14 4.57 3.42 4.56
C PHE A 14 5.97 2.86 4.85
N ASP A 15 6.14 1.55 4.84
CA ASP A 15 7.43 0.88 5.04
C ASP A 15 8.39 1.09 3.87
N LYS A 16 7.88 1.00 2.63
CA LYS A 16 8.65 1.31 1.42
C LYS A 16 9.02 2.78 1.30
N GLY A 17 8.25 3.67 1.92
CA GLY A 17 8.53 5.09 2.02
C GLY A 17 7.69 5.96 1.08
N LEU A 18 7.95 7.27 1.16
CA LEU A 18 7.06 8.30 0.62
C LEU A 18 6.85 8.22 -0.90
N GLU A 19 7.87 7.78 -1.65
CA GLU A 19 7.78 7.59 -3.11
C GLU A 19 6.73 6.54 -3.50
N SER A 20 6.60 5.46 -2.73
CA SER A 20 5.58 4.43 -2.98
C SER A 20 4.19 4.96 -2.69
N ILE A 21 4.06 5.81 -1.69
CA ILE A 21 2.79 6.47 -1.37
C ILE A 21 2.40 7.45 -2.48
N GLN A 22 3.35 8.22 -3.00
CA GLN A 22 3.13 9.15 -4.11
C GLN A 22 2.73 8.41 -5.39
N ASP A 23 3.36 7.27 -5.69
CA ASP A 23 2.97 6.40 -6.81
C ASP A 23 1.55 5.85 -6.63
N PHE A 24 1.19 5.41 -5.41
CA PHE A 24 -0.15 4.93 -5.12
C PHE A 24 -1.22 6.02 -5.24
N LEU A 25 -0.95 7.21 -4.70
CA LEU A 25 -1.89 8.34 -4.76
C LEU A 25 -1.90 9.03 -6.12
N GLY A 26 -0.88 8.82 -6.96
CA GLY A 26 -0.74 9.42 -8.29
C GLY A 26 -0.35 10.90 -8.26
N TYR A 27 0.08 11.44 -7.12
CA TYR A 27 0.52 12.82 -6.97
C TYR A 27 1.64 12.96 -5.93
N GLU A 28 2.44 14.02 -6.06
CA GLU A 28 3.47 14.35 -5.07
C GLU A 28 2.86 14.84 -3.76
N ILE A 29 3.37 14.30 -2.67
CA ILE A 29 2.95 14.61 -1.30
C ILE A 29 4.14 15.26 -0.60
N ASP A 30 3.90 16.31 0.20
CA ASP A 30 4.98 16.94 0.93
C ASP A 30 5.49 16.01 2.04
N PRO A 31 6.80 15.76 2.14
CA PRO A 31 7.35 14.85 3.15
C PRO A 31 7.23 15.35 4.59
N LYS A 32 6.89 16.63 4.80
CA LYS A 32 6.56 17.21 6.11
C LYS A 32 5.05 17.18 6.39
N GLU A 33 4.25 16.69 5.45
CA GLU A 33 2.82 16.52 5.67
C GLU A 33 2.57 15.49 6.77
N ASN A 34 1.53 15.71 7.57
CA ASN A 34 1.25 14.83 8.69
C ASN A 34 0.89 13.43 8.17
N LYS A 35 1.50 12.39 8.76
CA LYS A 35 1.18 10.98 8.50
C LYS A 35 -0.32 10.69 8.63
N ASP A 36 -1.02 11.31 9.58
CA ASP A 36 -2.48 11.17 9.71
C ASP A 36 -3.24 11.68 8.47
N VAL A 37 -2.75 12.75 7.83
CA VAL A 37 -3.34 13.29 6.60
C VAL A 37 -3.08 12.35 5.43
N ILE A 38 -1.86 11.80 5.35
CA ILE A 38 -1.48 10.84 4.32
C ILE A 38 -2.30 9.56 4.44
N ASP A 39 -2.44 9.02 5.66
CA ASP A 39 -3.23 7.81 5.92
C ASP A 39 -4.70 8.00 5.52
N ARG A 40 -5.29 9.15 5.88
CA ARG A 40 -6.66 9.46 5.48
C ARG A 40 -6.83 9.52 3.96
N ARG A 41 -5.89 10.15 3.25
CA ARG A 41 -5.95 10.22 1.77
C ARG A 41 -5.77 8.84 1.13
N MET A 42 -4.92 7.98 1.69
CA MET A 42 -4.83 6.59 1.24
C MET A 42 -6.16 5.87 1.43
N ASP A 43 -6.83 6.06 2.57
CA ASP A 43 -8.15 5.48 2.84
C ASP A 43 -9.19 5.96 1.80
N GLU A 44 -9.21 7.26 1.51
CA GLU A 44 -10.07 7.84 0.48
C GLU A 44 -9.74 7.35 -0.93
N ALA A 45 -8.46 7.10 -1.24
CA ALA A 45 -8.05 6.52 -2.52
C ALA A 45 -8.46 5.04 -2.61
N LEU A 46 -8.31 4.29 -1.52
CA LEU A 46 -8.70 2.89 -1.42
C LEU A 46 -10.22 2.69 -1.56
N ASP A 47 -11.01 3.63 -1.07
CA ASP A 47 -12.47 3.64 -1.23
C ASP A 47 -12.90 4.00 -2.66
N GLN A 48 -12.06 4.77 -3.39
CA GLN A 48 -12.32 5.18 -4.77
C GLN A 48 -11.87 4.15 -5.82
N ILE A 49 -10.86 3.33 -5.53
CA ILE A 49 -10.38 2.30 -6.46
C ILE A 49 -11.25 1.04 -6.40
N SER A 50 -11.31 0.31 -7.51
CA SER A 50 -12.02 -0.97 -7.55
C SER A 50 -11.21 -2.11 -6.90
N GLU A 51 -11.86 -3.19 -6.46
CA GLU A 51 -11.16 -4.39 -5.95
C GLU A 51 -10.09 -4.93 -6.93
N ALA A 52 -10.31 -4.80 -8.23
CA ALA A 52 -9.34 -5.20 -9.26
C ALA A 52 -8.08 -4.31 -9.27
N GLU A 53 -8.23 -3.00 -9.08
CA GLU A 53 -7.11 -2.07 -8.97
C GLU A 53 -6.36 -2.28 -7.65
N PHE A 54 -7.10 -2.53 -6.57
CA PHE A 54 -6.53 -2.91 -5.29
C PHE A 54 -5.69 -4.19 -5.41
N ASP A 55 -6.19 -5.24 -6.08
CA ASP A 55 -5.46 -6.49 -6.32
C ASP A 55 -4.17 -6.24 -7.12
N GLU A 56 -4.21 -5.37 -8.13
CA GLU A 56 -3.03 -4.98 -8.92
C GLU A 56 -1.98 -4.29 -8.05
N PHE A 57 -2.39 -3.36 -7.18
CA PHE A 57 -1.49 -2.72 -6.23
C PHE A 57 -0.91 -3.70 -5.22
N CYS A 58 -1.73 -4.59 -4.66
CA CYS A 58 -1.27 -5.63 -3.75
C CYS A 58 -0.24 -6.56 -4.42
N ARG A 59 -0.39 -6.87 -5.71
CA ARG A 59 0.62 -7.63 -6.49
C ARG A 59 1.87 -6.79 -6.76
N LYS A 60 1.72 -5.54 -7.21
CA LYS A 60 2.84 -4.63 -7.52
C LYS A 60 3.76 -4.45 -6.32
N TYR A 61 3.17 -4.29 -5.14
CA TYR A 61 3.89 -4.05 -3.90
C TYR A 61 4.25 -5.32 -3.12
N GLY A 62 3.84 -6.49 -3.61
CA GLY A 62 4.17 -7.79 -2.98
C GLY A 62 3.52 -7.97 -1.61
N VAL A 63 2.31 -7.43 -1.43
CA VAL A 63 1.55 -7.48 -0.18
C VAL A 63 0.96 -8.88 0.05
N TYR A 64 0.73 -9.62 -1.04
CA TYR A 64 0.49 -11.07 -0.98
C TYR A 64 1.72 -11.72 -0.37
N GLU A 65 1.54 -12.27 0.84
CA GLU A 65 2.59 -12.84 1.69
C GLU A 65 3.72 -13.45 0.86
N GLU A 66 4.95 -13.04 1.19
CA GLU A 66 6.16 -13.78 0.85
C GLU A 66 6.03 -15.23 1.38
N GLU A 67 5.34 -16.13 0.66
CA GLU A 67 5.40 -17.59 0.87
C GLU A 67 6.77 -18.18 0.42
N TRP A 68 7.83 -17.37 0.29
CA TRP A 68 9.12 -17.83 -0.25
C TRP A 68 10.35 -17.53 0.60
N LYS A 69 10.19 -17.31 1.92
CA LYS A 69 11.33 -17.34 2.86
C LYS A 69 11.58 -18.71 3.52
N GLU A 70 11.09 -19.80 2.94
CA GLU A 70 11.46 -21.18 3.34
C GLU A 70 12.38 -21.93 2.35
N ILE A 71 12.95 -21.28 1.31
CA ILE A 71 13.84 -21.98 0.34
C ILE A 71 15.35 -21.85 0.64
N TRP A 72 15.76 -21.43 1.83
CA TRP A 72 17.18 -21.47 2.23
C TRP A 72 17.35 -22.04 3.64
N MET A 73 16.83 -23.26 3.85
CA MET A 73 17.23 -24.13 4.96
C MET A 73 18.27 -25.15 4.48
#